data_AF-A0A151NQW4-F1
#
_entry.id   AF-A0A151NQW4-F1
#
_cell.length_a   1.000
_cell.length_b   1.000
_cell.length_c   1.000
_cell.angle_alpha   90.00
_cell.angle_beta   90.00
_cell.angle_gamma   90.00
#
_symmetry.space_group_name_H-M   'P 1'
#
loop_
_entity.id
_entity.type
_entity.pdbx_description
1 polymer ?
#
loop_
_entity_poly.entity_id
_entity_poly.type
_entity_poly.pdbx_seq_one_letter_code
_entity_poly.pdbx_strand_id
1 'polypeptide(L)'
;MCCSACAQAFDSREEQTEHYRLDWHRFNLKQRLRGRRALTAEEFEDRTGAGDVSSISGSGSGSSSDSSSDSDVSPPRGGRPEPPQGRRSHKVLFRNAQGQLLAAYRCVLSAAQASDTL
;
A
#
# COMPACT_ATOMS: atom_id res chain seq x y z
N MET A 1 4.44 18.79 -13.72
CA MET A 1 4.12 17.58 -12.92
C MET A 1 5.41 16.76 -12.79
N CYS A 2 5.92 16.35 -11.63
CA CYS A 2 7.21 15.62 -11.56
C CYS A 2 7.19 14.43 -10.59
N CYS A 3 8.18 13.54 -10.70
CA CYS A 3 8.42 12.42 -9.80
C CYS A 3 9.73 12.63 -9.02
N SER A 4 9.65 12.75 -7.70
CA SER A 4 10.86 12.90 -6.86
C SER A 4 11.74 11.64 -6.84
N ALA A 5 11.17 10.47 -7.14
CA ALA A 5 11.90 9.21 -7.13
C ALA A 5 12.76 9.00 -8.37
N CYS A 6 12.30 9.50 -9.51
CA CYS A 6 12.99 9.37 -10.79
C CYS A 6 13.62 10.69 -11.25
N ALA A 7 13.39 11.79 -10.51
CA ALA A 7 13.75 13.15 -10.90
C ALA A 7 13.23 13.56 -12.30
N GLN A 8 12.15 12.92 -12.75
CA GLN A 8 11.55 13.12 -14.06
C GLN A 8 10.45 14.17 -14.00
N ALA A 9 10.46 15.11 -14.94
CA ALA A 9 9.35 16.04 -15.18
C ALA A 9 8.43 15.49 -16.30
N PHE A 10 7.15 15.85 -16.22
CA PHE A 10 6.08 15.46 -17.13
C PHE A 10 5.29 16.71 -17.53
N ASP A 11 4.82 16.69 -18.77
CA ASP A 11 4.07 17.79 -19.38
C ASP A 11 2.57 17.70 -19.04
N SER A 12 2.07 16.48 -18.75
CA SER A 12 0.67 16.23 -18.42
C SER A 12 0.48 15.41 -17.13
N ARG A 13 -0.75 15.40 -16.60
CA ARG A 13 -1.12 14.56 -15.45
C ARG A 13 -1.22 13.10 -15.86
N GLU A 14 -1.69 12.85 -17.08
CA GLU A 14 -1.89 11.55 -17.69
C GLU A 14 -0.54 10.82 -17.76
N GLU A 15 0.46 11.47 -18.35
CA GLU A 15 1.84 10.96 -18.44
C GLU A 15 2.44 10.69 -17.06
N GLN A 16 2.26 11.61 -16.10
CA GLN A 16 2.70 11.38 -14.73
C GLN A 16 2.04 10.11 -14.14
N THR A 17 0.74 9.93 -14.36
CA THR A 17 0.00 8.78 -13.82
C THR A 17 0.45 7.47 -14.48
N GLU A 18 0.72 7.48 -15.78
CA GLU A 18 1.31 6.36 -16.51
C GLU A 18 2.69 6.01 -15.95
N HIS A 19 3.55 7.00 -15.73
CA HIS A 19 4.86 6.80 -15.12
C HIS A 19 4.78 6.07 -13.77
N TYR A 20 3.83 6.40 -12.89
CA TYR A 20 3.67 5.71 -11.60
C TYR A 20 3.27 4.23 -11.74
N ARG A 21 2.80 3.79 -12.92
CA ARG A 21 2.48 2.39 -13.20
C ARG A 21 3.66 1.60 -13.78
N LEU A 22 4.67 2.27 -14.32
CA LEU A 22 5.84 1.64 -14.96
C LEU A 22 6.74 0.93 -13.94
N ASP A 23 7.37 -0.16 -14.38
CA ASP A 23 8.32 -0.91 -13.55
C ASP A 23 9.59 -0.12 -13.28
N TRP A 24 10.01 0.75 -14.20
CA TRP A 24 11.08 1.71 -13.98
C TRP A 24 10.86 2.56 -12.71
N HIS A 25 9.65 3.10 -12.53
CA HIS A 25 9.30 3.86 -11.33
C HIS A 25 9.40 3.02 -10.06
N ARG A 26 8.82 1.80 -10.09
CA ARG A 26 8.87 0.86 -8.95
C ARG A 26 10.29 0.47 -8.60
N PHE A 27 11.14 0.28 -9.60
CA PHE A 27 12.55 -0.02 -9.43
C PHE A 27 13.27 1.14 -8.73
N ASN A 28 13.12 2.36 -9.24
CA ASN A 28 13.75 3.55 -8.65
C ASN A 28 13.26 3.83 -7.23
N LEU A 29 11.97 3.61 -6.96
CA LEU A 29 11.42 3.71 -5.61
C LEU A 29 12.11 2.71 -4.65
N LYS A 30 12.29 1.46 -5.07
CA LYS A 30 13.03 0.45 -4.29
C LYS A 30 14.50 0.83 -4.10
N GLN A 31 15.16 1.40 -5.10
CA GLN A 31 16.55 1.86 -4.95
C GLN A 31 16.66 2.98 -3.91
N ARG A 32 15.77 3.99 -3.97
CA ARG A 32 15.77 5.10 -3.01
C ARG A 32 15.50 4.64 -1.58
N LEU A 33 14.57 3.71 -1.37
CA LEU A 33 14.33 3.12 -0.06
C LEU A 33 15.56 2.38 0.50
N ARG A 34 16.45 1.90 -0.38
CA ARG A 34 17.73 1.28 -0.03
C ARG A 34 18.89 2.29 0.04
N GLY A 35 18.62 3.59 -0.06
CA GLY A 35 19.63 4.65 -0.08
C GLY A 35 20.50 4.66 -1.34
N ARG A 36 20.05 4.02 -2.43
CA ARG A 36 20.78 3.94 -3.71
C ARG A 36 20.28 4.98 -4.69
N ARG A 37 21.13 5.32 -5.67
CA ARG A 37 20.79 6.23 -6.76
C ARG A 37 19.67 5.64 -7.63
N ALA A 38 18.75 6.49 -8.05
CA ALA A 38 17.80 6.16 -9.11
C ALA A 38 18.54 6.02 -10.45
N LEU A 39 18.04 5.14 -11.32
CA LEU A 39 18.51 5.00 -12.69
C LEU A 39 17.66 5.86 -13.63
N THR A 40 18.28 6.34 -14.69
CA THR A 40 17.59 6.87 -15.87
C THR A 40 16.78 5.78 -16.56
N ALA A 41 15.89 6.16 -17.48
CA ALA A 41 15.11 5.20 -18.26
C ALA A 41 16.03 4.32 -19.12
N GLU A 42 17.01 4.92 -19.79
CA GLU A 42 18.02 4.24 -20.62
C GLU A 42 18.82 3.21 -19.80
N GLU A 43 19.38 3.62 -18.65
CA GLU A 43 20.13 2.71 -17.76
C GLU A 43 19.27 1.56 -17.23
N PHE A 44 17.96 1.78 -17.07
CA PHE A 44 17.04 0.73 -16.65
C PHE A 44 16.79 -0.27 -17.79
N GLU A 45 16.52 0.22 -19.00
CA GLU A 45 16.32 -0.60 -20.20
C GLU A 45 17.54 -1.45 -20.50
N ASP A 46 18.75 -0.89 -20.46
CA ASP A 46 20.01 -1.62 -20.65
C ASP A 46 20.15 -2.78 -19.65
N ARG A 47 19.78 -2.54 -18.40
CA ARG A 47 19.96 -3.52 -17.31
C ARG A 47 18.90 -4.62 -17.34
N THR A 48 17.66 -4.29 -17.72
CA THR A 48 16.57 -5.26 -17.81
C THR A 48 16.52 -5.98 -19.16
N GLY A 49 17.00 -5.35 -20.23
CA GLY A 49 17.07 -5.92 -21.57
C GLY A 49 18.23 -6.90 -21.74
N ALA A 50 19.34 -6.70 -21.02
CA ALA A 50 20.53 -7.55 -21.13
C ALA A 50 20.52 -8.79 -20.20
N GLY A 51 19.52 -8.96 -19.33
CA GLY A 51 19.56 -9.95 -18.26
C GLY A 51 18.25 -10.70 -18.04
N ASP A 52 18.27 -11.99 -18.42
CA ASP A 52 17.46 -13.08 -17.88
C ASP A 52 16.11 -13.40 -18.57
N VAL A 53 16.21 -14.03 -19.74
CA VAL A 53 15.23 -15.04 -20.19
C VAL A 53 15.79 -16.45 -19.97
N SER A 54 16.22 -16.78 -18.75
CA SER A 54 16.42 -18.20 -18.40
C SER A 54 15.05 -18.81 -18.13
N SER A 55 14.51 -19.50 -19.12
CA SER A 55 13.23 -20.24 -19.07
C SER A 55 13.19 -21.22 -17.90
N ILE A 56 12.71 -20.78 -16.74
CA ILE A 56 12.30 -21.68 -15.65
C ILE A 56 10.84 -22.09 -15.89
N SER A 57 10.65 -23.06 -16.78
CA SER A 57 9.35 -23.68 -17.04
C SER A 57 8.96 -24.56 -15.85
N GLY A 58 8.28 -23.96 -14.87
CA GLY A 58 7.71 -24.65 -13.72
C GLY A 58 6.39 -25.31 -14.11
N SER A 59 6.42 -26.59 -14.50
CA SER A 59 5.22 -27.42 -14.63
C SER A 59 4.62 -27.68 -13.24
N GLY A 60 3.58 -26.93 -12.87
CA GLY A 60 2.77 -27.18 -11.69
C GLY A 60 1.33 -27.52 -12.09
N SER A 61 1.01 -28.81 -12.19
CA SER A 61 -0.38 -29.29 -12.29
C SER A 61 -0.89 -29.61 -10.89
N GLY A 62 -1.80 -28.78 -10.38
CA GLY A 62 -2.54 -29.02 -9.14
C GLY A 62 -4.04 -28.98 -9.42
N SER A 63 -4.70 -30.12 -9.18
CA SER A 63 -6.12 -30.36 -9.42
C SER A 63 -7.04 -29.64 -8.44
N SER A 64 -8.25 -29.34 -8.93
CA SER A 64 -9.51 -28.88 -8.33
C SER A 64 -9.80 -29.14 -6.85
N SER A 65 -10.64 -28.27 -6.23
CA SER A 65 -11.94 -28.64 -5.60
C SER A 65 -12.61 -27.44 -4.89
N ASP A 66 -13.88 -27.20 -5.21
CA ASP A 66 -14.83 -26.32 -4.51
C ASP A 66 -15.23 -26.89 -3.14
N SER A 67 -15.49 -26.03 -2.15
CA SER A 67 -16.48 -26.27 -1.09
C SER A 67 -16.75 -25.01 -0.25
N SER A 68 -17.99 -24.51 -0.35
CA SER A 68 -18.58 -23.49 0.53
C SER A 68 -19.04 -24.11 1.86
N SER A 69 -18.89 -23.40 2.97
CA SER A 69 -19.86 -23.44 4.09
C SER A 69 -19.59 -22.35 5.12
N ASP A 70 -20.58 -21.48 5.26
CA ASP A 70 -20.85 -20.62 6.42
C ASP A 70 -21.03 -21.41 7.71
N SER A 71 -20.66 -20.82 8.86
CA SER A 71 -21.52 -20.77 10.06
C SER A 71 -20.89 -19.90 11.15
N ASP A 72 -21.67 -18.92 11.60
CA ASP A 72 -21.54 -18.13 12.81
C ASP A 72 -21.32 -18.94 14.09
N VAL A 73 -20.47 -18.44 14.99
CA VAL A 73 -20.53 -18.80 16.42
C VAL A 73 -20.55 -17.54 17.29
N SER A 74 -21.67 -17.33 17.97
CA SER A 74 -21.89 -16.27 18.96
C SER A 74 -21.17 -16.59 20.28
N PRO A 75 -20.73 -15.59 21.06
CA PRO A 75 -20.06 -15.82 22.35
C PRO A 75 -21.05 -16.09 23.51
N PRO A 76 -20.66 -16.87 24.55
CA PRO A 76 -21.53 -17.13 25.70
C PRO A 76 -21.65 -15.94 26.65
N ARG A 77 -22.85 -15.82 27.22
CA ARG A 77 -23.30 -14.84 28.23
C ARG A 77 -22.76 -15.20 29.62
N GLY A 78 -22.45 -14.18 30.43
CA GLY A 78 -22.55 -14.25 31.89
C GLY A 78 -21.36 -13.71 32.69
N GLY A 79 -21.39 -12.43 33.07
CA GLY A 79 -20.50 -11.85 34.08
C GLY A 79 -20.54 -10.32 34.15
N ARG A 80 -21.20 -9.78 35.20
CA ARG A 80 -21.04 -8.47 35.87
C ARG A 80 -20.82 -7.19 35.00
N PRO A 81 -21.75 -6.19 35.01
CA PRO A 81 -21.52 -4.91 34.34
C PRO A 81 -20.57 -4.04 35.17
N GLU A 82 -19.27 -4.33 35.12
CA GLU A 82 -18.27 -3.26 35.30
C GLU A 82 -18.49 -2.26 34.16
N PRO A 83 -18.49 -0.93 34.41
CA PRO A 83 -18.56 0.03 33.32
C PRO A 83 -17.37 -0.30 32.41
N PRO A 84 -17.59 -0.67 31.13
CA PRO A 84 -16.49 -0.97 30.26
C PRO A 84 -15.70 0.33 30.18
N GLN A 85 -14.53 0.37 30.83
CA GLN A 85 -13.53 1.39 30.58
C GLN A 85 -13.30 1.33 29.08
N GLY A 86 -13.96 2.26 28.39
CA GLY A 86 -14.41 2.04 27.02
C GLY A 86 -13.21 1.62 26.20
N ARG A 87 -13.27 0.40 25.64
CA ARG A 87 -12.32 0.01 24.60
C ARG A 87 -12.42 1.09 23.54
N ARG A 88 -11.43 1.98 23.49
CA ARG A 88 -11.38 3.03 22.49
C ARG A 88 -11.51 2.33 21.15
N SER A 89 -12.52 2.71 20.35
CA SER A 89 -12.73 2.07 19.06
C SER A 89 -11.43 2.10 18.26
N HIS A 90 -11.06 0.95 17.70
CA HIS A 90 -9.91 0.84 16.81
C HIS A 90 -10.11 1.63 15.50
N LYS A 91 -11.32 2.15 15.25
CA LYS A 91 -11.66 3.00 14.11
C LYS A 91 -11.90 4.44 14.56
N VAL A 92 -11.45 5.38 13.73
CA VAL A 92 -11.76 6.81 13.81
C VAL A 92 -12.70 7.14 12.66
N LEU A 93 -13.74 7.93 12.94
CA LEU A 93 -14.69 8.40 11.95
C LEU A 93 -14.35 9.83 11.54
N PHE A 94 -14.36 10.09 10.24
CA PHE A 94 -14.18 11.40 9.62
C PHE A 94 -15.44 11.73 8.82
N ARG A 95 -15.82 13.00 8.76
CA ARG A 95 -16.91 13.47 7.89
C ARG A 95 -16.31 14.33 6.78
N ASN A 96 -16.56 13.96 5.53
CA ASN A 96 -16.13 14.78 4.39
C ASN A 96 -17.09 15.96 4.15
N ALA A 97 -16.76 16.85 3.20
CA ALA A 97 -17.57 18.02 2.87
C ALA A 97 -18.97 17.65 2.31
N GLN A 98 -19.10 16.47 1.71
CA GLN A 98 -20.36 15.92 1.21
C GLN A 98 -21.23 15.30 2.32
N GLY A 99 -20.77 15.34 3.58
CA GLY A 99 -21.49 14.82 4.74
C GLY A 99 -21.39 13.31 4.94
N GLN A 100 -20.61 12.60 4.12
CA GLN A 100 -20.40 11.16 4.23
C GLN A 100 -19.41 10.83 5.35
N LEU A 101 -19.64 9.69 6.03
CA LEU A 101 -18.76 9.18 7.07
C LEU A 101 -17.71 8.22 6.49
N LEU A 102 -16.44 8.49 6.78
CA LEU A 102 -15.29 7.66 6.42
C LEU A 102 -14.68 7.07 7.70
N ALA A 103 -14.31 5.79 7.69
CA ALA A 103 -13.69 5.13 8.84
C ALA A 103 -12.25 4.72 8.50
N ALA A 104 -11.29 5.05 9.38
CA ALA A 104 -9.91 4.57 9.27
C ALA A 104 -9.47 3.90 10.58
N TYR A 105 -8.61 2.90 10.49
CA TYR A 105 -8.06 2.27 11.68
C TYR A 105 -7.05 3.19 12.37
N ARG A 106 -7.04 3.20 13.70
CA ARG A 106 -6.10 4.02 14.48
C ARG A 106 -4.64 3.68 14.20
N CYS A 107 -4.32 2.42 13.89
CA CYS A 107 -2.95 1.98 13.66
C CYS A 107 -2.32 2.53 12.36
N VAL A 108 -3.12 3.00 11.40
CA VAL A 108 -2.60 3.64 10.17
C VAL A 108 -2.47 5.16 10.31
N LEU A 109 -2.95 5.73 11.42
CA LEU A 109 -2.90 7.16 11.69
C LEU A 109 -1.69 7.45 12.58
N SER A 110 -0.78 8.28 12.10
CA SER A 110 0.32 8.79 12.93
C SER A 110 -0.23 9.77 13.97
N ALA A 111 0.25 9.69 15.21
CA ALA A 111 0.05 10.78 16.16
C ALA A 111 0.80 12.02 15.66
N ALA A 112 0.16 13.18 15.68
CA ALA A 112 0.82 14.43 15.29
C ALA A 112 2.00 14.69 16.23
N GLN A 113 3.19 14.92 15.67
CA GLN A 113 4.28 15.52 16.42
C GLN A 113 3.92 17.00 16.62
N ALA A 114 3.54 17.38 17.84
CA ALA A 114 3.47 18.78 18.20
C ALA A 114 4.91 19.29 18.22
N SER A 115 5.30 20.04 17.18
CA SER A 115 6.53 20.82 17.18
C SER A 115 6.35 21.97 18.16
N ASP A 116 6.70 21.72 19.43
CA ASP A 116 6.93 22.77 20.42
C ASP A 116 8.03 23.69 19.87
N THR A 117 7.64 24.88 19.46
CA THR A 117 8.56 25.91 18.97
C THR A 117 8.88 26.78 20.18
N LEU A 118 10.07 26.59 20.76
CA LEU A 118 10.66 27.48 21.76
C LEU A 118 11.31 28.69 21.08
#